data_AF-A0A151B6U9-F1
#
_entry.id   AF-A0A151B6U9-F1
#
_cell.length_a   1.000
_cell.length_b   1.000
_cell.length_c   1.000
_cell.angle_alpha   90.00
_cell.angle_beta   90.00
_cell.angle_gamma   90.00
#
_symmetry.space_group_name_H-M   'P 1'
#
loop_
_entity.id
_entity.type
_entity.pdbx_description
1 polymer ?
#
loop_
_entity_poly.entity_id
_entity_poly.type
_entity_poly.pdbx_seq_one_letter_code
_entity_poly.pdbx_strand_id
1 'polypeptide(L)'
;MIDPAYVLAFIFIMFRLSAFFMMVPVFFPSGTPNIVKISFTAIIAFLLLPVVDNSIVHSINNSFGIFVFTANEVITGLILGYLTKLCFEFIRMAGQLMDFHIGFSMSNFFDPSIGENVTLMGRITYLFGVIIFLLIDGHHMLIRALANSFDVIQLGKFMLSNKSIMLVLEAFISFFKIGVMISIPITIIILMTNLILGLVSRSVPQINVMILGLPIKILVGLLSFSVAIPILIKMMLSGFDNIPHIIDTFFKTAPLMIVFADSGGEKTEEATPKKKSDAKKKGQVARSKEIGLAFTLLASTLILSMLGNRLVSELGRTIYIFFNDYLNLSFTYNSIFGVLIISLYRIMVVFLPFAVPIMLIGIAVSYMQTGYVFTLEPLKPDLKKLNPITGLKKLFSVRSIFEMFKSLAIVCVLSYVGYKFLIGNYNDILNFANIRIEAVTFYMGKLTVSLFFKISLLMIVIAIADFAFQKRQHKKDLRMSKQEIKEEFKQMEGDPLIKSKIKEKQRSMAMKRMMQSVPDATVVVTNPTHFAVAIRYDEKVDGAPIVIAKGADYVSLKIKEIAKQNNIPIIENKPLARLLYKEVDIDEEIPSDMYQAVAEILAIVYKLKYNK
;
A
#
# COMPACT_ATOMS: atom_id res chain seq x y z
N MET A 1 -23.28 -54.51 0.50
CA MET A 1 -22.57 -53.51 1.31
C MET A 1 -22.25 -52.34 0.39
N ILE A 2 -22.62 -51.11 0.76
CA ILE A 2 -22.34 -49.93 -0.07
C ILE A 2 -20.82 -49.72 -0.06
N ASP A 3 -20.20 -49.60 -1.25
CA ASP A 3 -18.77 -49.34 -1.37
C ASP A 3 -18.43 -47.98 -0.72
N PRO A 4 -17.53 -47.92 0.28
CA PRO A 4 -17.17 -46.68 0.94
C PRO A 4 -16.64 -45.61 -0.04
N ALA A 5 -15.99 -46.01 -1.14
CA ALA A 5 -15.52 -45.07 -2.15
C ALA A 5 -16.68 -44.36 -2.87
N TYR A 6 -17.80 -45.06 -3.09
CA TYR A 6 -19.00 -44.51 -3.72
C TYR A 6 -19.65 -43.44 -2.84
N VAL A 7 -19.70 -43.69 -1.52
CA VAL A 7 -20.20 -42.71 -0.54
C VAL A 7 -19.29 -41.48 -0.46
N LEU A 8 -17.97 -41.70 -0.50
CA LEU A 8 -17.00 -40.60 -0.41
C LEU A 8 -17.01 -39.73 -1.67
N ALA A 9 -17.17 -40.32 -2.86
CA ALA A 9 -17.34 -39.60 -4.11
C ALA A 9 -18.61 -38.73 -4.09
N PHE A 10 -19.74 -39.28 -3.63
CA PHE A 10 -20.98 -38.54 -3.46
C PHE A 10 -20.80 -37.32 -2.55
N ILE A 11 -20.11 -37.48 -1.42
CA ILE A 11 -19.83 -36.40 -0.47
C ILE A 11 -18.97 -35.30 -1.12
N PHE A 12 -17.94 -35.67 -1.88
CA PHE A 12 -17.07 -34.70 -2.58
C PHE A 12 -17.80 -33.91 -3.65
N ILE A 13 -18.62 -34.56 -4.47
CA ILE A 13 -19.49 -33.90 -5.45
C ILE A 13 -20.43 -32.93 -4.73
N MET A 14 -21.05 -33.37 -3.63
CA MET A 14 -21.93 -32.52 -2.82
C MET A 14 -21.21 -31.28 -2.26
N PHE A 15 -19.95 -31.41 -1.82
CA PHE A 15 -19.15 -30.26 -1.36
C PHE A 15 -18.87 -29.25 -2.47
N ARG A 16 -18.52 -29.69 -3.69
CA ARG A 16 -18.31 -28.78 -4.83
C ARG A 16 -19.61 -28.05 -5.21
N LEU A 17 -20.72 -28.78 -5.31
CA LEU A 17 -22.02 -28.23 -5.68
C LEU A 17 -22.57 -27.27 -4.61
N SER A 18 -22.46 -27.62 -3.33
CA SER A 18 -22.91 -26.75 -2.24
C SER A 18 -22.13 -25.43 -2.19
N ALA A 19 -20.80 -25.48 -2.37
CA ALA A 19 -19.96 -24.29 -2.46
C ALA A 19 -20.33 -23.40 -3.66
N PHE A 20 -20.62 -24.00 -4.82
CA PHE A 20 -21.09 -23.28 -6.00
C PHE A 20 -22.44 -22.59 -5.78
N PHE A 21 -23.46 -23.33 -5.32
CA PHE A 21 -24.81 -22.79 -5.11
C PHE A 21 -24.88 -21.75 -3.99
N MET A 22 -24.01 -21.82 -2.99
CA MET A 22 -23.90 -20.79 -1.95
C MET A 22 -23.43 -19.45 -2.52
N MET A 23 -22.59 -19.47 -3.56
CA MET A 23 -22.04 -18.27 -4.20
C MET A 23 -22.93 -17.70 -5.30
N VAL A 24 -23.80 -18.51 -5.93
CA VAL A 24 -24.68 -18.08 -7.02
C VAL A 24 -26.13 -17.90 -6.50
N PRO A 25 -26.50 -16.69 -6.03
CA PRO A 25 -27.82 -16.44 -5.41
C PRO A 25 -29.00 -16.52 -6.39
N VAL A 26 -28.74 -16.73 -7.68
CA VAL A 26 -29.77 -16.84 -8.72
C VAL A 26 -30.56 -18.13 -8.60
N PHE A 27 -29.92 -19.23 -8.20
CA PHE A 27 -30.60 -20.49 -7.93
C PHE A 27 -31.42 -20.45 -6.64
N PHE A 28 -30.91 -19.71 -5.65
CA PHE A 28 -31.49 -19.64 -4.31
C PHE A 28 -31.56 -18.20 -3.81
N PRO A 29 -32.66 -17.49 -4.11
CA PRO A 29 -32.90 -16.14 -3.60
C PRO A 29 -32.82 -16.07 -2.06
N SER A 30 -32.51 -14.89 -1.53
CA SER A 30 -32.51 -14.63 -0.09
C SER A 30 -33.87 -14.98 0.53
N GLY A 31 -33.88 -15.82 1.56
CA GLY A 31 -35.10 -16.33 2.20
C GLY A 31 -35.46 -17.78 1.84
N THR A 32 -34.77 -18.41 0.89
CA THR A 32 -34.91 -19.85 0.63
C THR A 32 -34.46 -20.69 1.85
N PRO A 33 -35.31 -21.58 2.39
CA PRO A 33 -34.95 -22.42 3.54
C PRO A 33 -33.72 -23.29 3.25
N ASN A 34 -32.82 -23.40 4.22
CA ASN A 34 -31.59 -24.19 4.08
C ASN A 34 -31.86 -25.65 3.71
N ILE A 35 -32.99 -26.21 4.17
CA ILE A 35 -33.37 -27.59 3.86
C ILE A 35 -33.59 -27.81 2.36
N VAL A 36 -34.19 -26.83 1.66
CA VAL A 36 -34.43 -26.91 0.21
C VAL A 36 -33.11 -26.86 -0.54
N LYS A 37 -32.18 -25.99 -0.11
CA LYS A 37 -30.85 -25.87 -0.72
C LYS A 37 -30.06 -27.17 -0.62
N ILE A 38 -30.06 -27.77 0.57
CA ILE A 38 -29.32 -29.01 0.84
C ILE A 38 -29.94 -30.17 0.05
N SER A 39 -31.27 -30.33 0.09
CA SER A 39 -31.97 -31.40 -0.63
C SER A 39 -31.77 -31.30 -2.14
N PHE A 40 -31.89 -30.11 -2.72
CA PHE A 40 -31.64 -29.90 -4.15
C PHE A 40 -30.20 -30.22 -4.54
N THR A 41 -29.23 -29.78 -3.73
CA THR A 41 -27.81 -30.08 -3.95
C THR A 41 -27.54 -31.59 -3.89
N ALA A 42 -28.14 -32.29 -2.93
CA ALA A 42 -28.00 -33.73 -2.78
C ALA A 42 -28.60 -34.51 -3.98
N ILE A 43 -29.76 -34.07 -4.48
CA ILE A 43 -30.38 -34.65 -5.68
C ILE A 43 -29.48 -34.49 -6.90
N ILE A 44 -28.93 -33.29 -7.14
CA ILE A 44 -28.02 -33.06 -8.26
C ILE A 44 -26.71 -33.86 -8.08
N ALA A 45 -26.17 -33.92 -6.85
CA ALA A 45 -24.99 -34.74 -6.56
C ALA A 45 -25.21 -36.21 -6.91
N PHE A 46 -26.38 -36.74 -6.56
CA PHE A 46 -26.76 -38.12 -6.86
C PHE A 46 -26.89 -38.36 -8.38
N LEU A 47 -27.46 -37.41 -9.12
CA LEU A 47 -27.59 -37.49 -10.57
C LEU A 47 -26.25 -37.40 -11.32
N LEU A 48 -25.27 -36.68 -10.78
CA LEU A 48 -23.93 -36.56 -11.36
C LEU A 48 -23.01 -37.74 -11.02
N LEU A 49 -23.31 -38.48 -9.95
CA LEU A 49 -22.51 -39.60 -9.46
C LEU A 49 -22.14 -40.68 -10.52
N PRO A 50 -23.03 -41.08 -11.46
CA PRO A 50 -22.66 -42.03 -12.52
C PRO A 50 -21.77 -41.43 -13.62
N VAL A 51 -21.71 -40.10 -13.74
CA VAL A 51 -20.94 -39.39 -14.78
C VAL A 51 -19.50 -39.16 -14.35
N VAL A 52 -19.25 -39.03 -13.04
CA VAL A 52 -17.93 -38.70 -12.48
C VAL A 52 -17.06 -39.94 -12.30
N ASP A 53 -15.80 -39.87 -12.74
CA ASP A 53 -14.80 -40.92 -12.52
C ASP A 53 -14.41 -41.03 -11.03
N ASN A 54 -14.75 -42.16 -10.42
CA ASN A 54 -14.55 -42.44 -9.00
C ASN A 54 -13.24 -43.20 -8.70
N SER A 55 -12.42 -43.51 -9.72
CA SER A 55 -11.21 -44.33 -9.59
C SER A 55 -10.19 -43.78 -8.57
N ILE A 56 -10.05 -42.46 -8.49
CA ILE A 56 -9.08 -41.79 -7.60
C ILE A 56 -9.51 -41.89 -6.13
N VAL A 57 -10.80 -42.00 -5.87
CA VAL A 57 -11.35 -42.05 -4.51
C VAL A 57 -10.97 -43.34 -3.78
N HIS A 58 -10.77 -44.43 -4.52
CA HIS A 58 -10.29 -45.70 -3.97
C HIS A 58 -8.85 -45.65 -3.42
N SER A 59 -8.06 -44.63 -3.78
CA SER A 59 -6.67 -44.49 -3.31
C SER A 59 -6.53 -43.82 -1.94
N ILE A 60 -7.64 -43.34 -1.36
CA ILE A 60 -7.64 -42.51 -0.16
C ILE A 60 -7.69 -43.39 1.10
N ASN A 61 -6.53 -43.62 1.71
CA ASN A 61 -6.42 -44.41 2.95
C ASN A 61 -6.16 -43.57 4.21
N ASN A 62 -5.98 -42.24 4.09
CA ASN A 62 -5.55 -41.37 5.19
C ASN A 62 -6.55 -40.24 5.44
N SER A 63 -6.87 -39.96 6.72
CA SER A 63 -7.75 -38.86 7.15
C SER A 63 -7.27 -37.49 6.64
N PHE A 64 -5.95 -37.29 6.54
CA PHE A 64 -5.39 -36.07 5.96
C PHE A 64 -5.70 -35.93 4.46
N GLY A 65 -5.72 -37.04 3.71
CA GLY A 65 -6.06 -37.05 2.28
C GLY A 65 -7.52 -36.65 2.04
N ILE A 66 -8.44 -37.15 2.86
CA ILE A 66 -9.86 -36.77 2.82
C ILE A 66 -10.03 -35.27 3.03
N PHE A 67 -9.31 -34.69 4.01
CA PHE A 67 -9.36 -33.25 4.29
C PHE A 67 -8.87 -32.41 3.10
N VAL A 68 -7.73 -32.76 2.50
CA VAL A 68 -7.18 -32.05 1.34
C VAL A 68 -8.13 -32.11 0.14
N PHE A 69 -8.71 -33.28 -0.13
CA PHE A 69 -9.66 -33.46 -1.22
C PHE A 69 -10.93 -32.63 -0.99
N THR A 70 -11.48 -32.68 0.22
CA THR A 70 -12.63 -31.83 0.60
C THR A 70 -12.34 -30.36 0.39
N ALA A 71 -11.17 -29.88 0.83
CA ALA A 71 -10.76 -28.49 0.64
C ALA A 71 -10.67 -28.11 -0.85
N ASN A 72 -10.08 -28.98 -1.68
CA ASN A 72 -9.96 -28.76 -3.13
C ASN A 72 -11.33 -28.68 -3.82
N GLU A 73 -12.28 -29.54 -3.44
CA GLU A 73 -13.65 -29.52 -3.96
C GLU A 73 -14.40 -28.24 -3.59
N VAL A 74 -14.30 -27.82 -2.33
CA VAL A 74 -14.90 -26.57 -1.86
C VAL A 74 -14.29 -25.37 -2.59
N ILE A 75 -12.97 -25.29 -2.70
CA ILE A 75 -12.28 -24.18 -3.40
C ILE A 75 -12.72 -24.11 -4.86
N THR A 76 -12.81 -25.25 -5.54
CA THR A 76 -13.25 -25.32 -6.95
C THR A 76 -14.68 -24.78 -7.10
N GLY A 77 -15.59 -25.24 -6.24
CA GLY A 77 -16.98 -24.77 -6.24
C GLY A 77 -17.10 -23.28 -5.95
N LEU A 78 -16.33 -22.75 -4.99
CA LEU A 78 -16.30 -21.33 -4.66
C LEU A 78 -15.81 -20.46 -5.81
N ILE A 79 -14.75 -20.86 -6.52
CA ILE A 79 -14.20 -20.09 -7.65
C ILE A 79 -15.21 -20.03 -8.80
N LEU A 80 -15.80 -21.18 -9.14
CA LEU A 80 -16.81 -21.27 -10.18
C LEU A 80 -18.04 -20.41 -9.86
N GLY A 81 -18.48 -20.48 -8.60
CA GLY A 81 -19.59 -19.68 -8.12
C GLY A 81 -19.26 -18.18 -8.13
N TYR A 82 -18.03 -17.81 -7.77
CA TYR A 82 -17.56 -16.43 -7.82
C TYR A 82 -17.53 -15.87 -9.25
N LEU A 83 -16.97 -16.62 -10.22
CA LEU A 83 -16.93 -16.22 -11.63
C LEU A 83 -18.33 -15.93 -12.19
N THR A 84 -19.29 -16.77 -11.81
CA THR A 84 -20.70 -16.59 -12.20
C THR A 84 -21.32 -15.37 -11.49
N LYS A 85 -21.08 -15.23 -10.18
CA LYS A 85 -21.61 -14.12 -9.37
C LYS A 85 -21.13 -12.75 -9.86
N LEU A 86 -19.90 -12.66 -10.37
CA LEU A 86 -19.33 -11.40 -10.87
C LEU A 86 -20.23 -10.74 -11.93
N CYS A 87 -20.76 -11.51 -12.88
CA CYS A 87 -21.63 -10.98 -13.93
C CYS A 87 -22.85 -10.24 -13.34
N PHE A 88 -23.56 -10.89 -12.41
CA PHE A 88 -24.72 -10.30 -11.74
C PHE A 88 -24.36 -9.11 -10.86
N GLU A 89 -23.20 -9.14 -10.21
CA GLU A 89 -22.77 -8.00 -9.41
C GLU A 89 -22.45 -6.77 -10.24
N PHE A 90 -21.84 -6.94 -11.42
CA PHE A 90 -21.59 -5.80 -12.30
C PHE A 90 -22.86 -5.26 -12.95
N ILE A 91 -23.87 -6.11 -13.19
CA ILE A 91 -25.22 -5.65 -13.57
C ILE A 91 -25.88 -4.84 -12.44
N ARG A 92 -25.75 -5.30 -11.19
CA ARG A 92 -26.28 -4.56 -10.02
C ARG A 92 -25.53 -3.24 -9.82
N MET A 93 -24.21 -3.26 -9.95
CA MET A 93 -23.35 -2.08 -9.90
C MET A 93 -23.75 -1.05 -10.96
N ALA A 94 -24.11 -1.50 -12.17
CA ALA A 94 -24.57 -0.59 -13.23
C ALA A 94 -25.81 0.20 -12.78
N GLY A 95 -26.77 -0.46 -12.12
CA GLY A 95 -27.94 0.22 -11.54
C GLY A 95 -27.56 1.15 -10.39
N GLN A 96 -26.63 0.76 -9.52
CA GLN A 96 -26.10 1.63 -8.45
C GLN A 96 -25.46 2.92 -9.00
N LEU A 97 -24.72 2.82 -10.11
CA LEU A 97 -24.14 3.98 -10.78
C LEU A 97 -25.21 4.91 -11.35
N MET A 98 -26.28 4.35 -11.94
CA MET A 98 -27.43 5.15 -12.39
C MET A 98 -28.10 5.86 -11.20
N ASP A 99 -28.37 5.14 -10.10
CA ASP A 99 -29.00 5.66 -8.89
C ASP A 99 -28.26 6.87 -8.30
N PHE A 100 -26.92 6.82 -8.30
CA PHE A 100 -26.08 7.91 -7.82
C PHE A 100 -26.34 9.21 -8.57
N HIS A 101 -26.57 9.13 -9.89
CA HIS A 101 -26.84 10.30 -10.71
C HIS A 101 -28.31 10.73 -10.69
N ILE A 102 -29.25 9.77 -10.66
CA ILE A 102 -30.69 10.05 -10.56
C ILE A 102 -31.02 10.76 -9.23
N GLY A 103 -30.31 10.42 -8.16
CA GLY A 103 -30.48 11.02 -6.83
C GLY A 103 -31.22 10.12 -5.83
N PHE A 104 -31.58 8.89 -6.21
CA PHE A 104 -32.16 7.91 -5.28
C PHE A 104 -31.19 7.52 -4.16
N SER A 105 -29.87 7.63 -4.39
CA SER A 105 -28.84 7.38 -3.38
C SER A 105 -28.88 8.37 -2.20
N MET A 106 -29.52 9.54 -2.36
CA MET A 106 -29.67 10.51 -1.26
C MET A 106 -30.57 9.99 -0.13
N SER A 107 -31.50 9.07 -0.41
CA SER A 107 -32.30 8.40 0.63
C SER A 107 -31.43 7.73 1.70
N ASN A 108 -30.32 7.11 1.28
CA ASN A 108 -29.37 6.47 2.19
C ASN A 108 -28.58 7.46 3.07
N PHE A 109 -28.47 8.73 2.64
CA PHE A 109 -27.84 9.79 3.45
C PHE A 109 -28.79 10.37 4.49
N PHE A 110 -30.10 10.34 4.23
CA PHE A 110 -31.11 10.88 5.13
C PHE A 110 -31.62 9.88 6.16
N ASP A 111 -31.55 8.57 5.89
CA ASP A 111 -31.87 7.53 6.88
C ASP A 111 -30.81 6.41 6.92
N PRO A 112 -29.76 6.56 7.75
CA PRO A 112 -28.74 5.54 7.95
C PRO A 112 -29.22 4.36 8.83
N SER A 113 -30.44 4.41 9.39
CA SER A 113 -30.92 3.44 10.37
C SER A 113 -31.38 2.10 9.76
N ILE A 114 -31.67 2.08 8.46
CA ILE A 114 -32.19 0.90 7.76
C ILE A 114 -31.10 -0.14 7.45
N GLY A 115 -29.80 0.21 7.52
CA GLY A 115 -28.69 -0.75 7.39
C GLY A 115 -28.55 -1.44 6.01
N GLU A 116 -29.54 -1.32 5.13
CA GLU A 116 -29.53 -1.80 3.76
C GLU A 116 -29.18 -0.67 2.79
N ASN A 117 -27.94 -0.68 2.29
CA ASN A 117 -27.49 0.15 1.17
C ASN A 117 -28.05 -0.34 -0.17
N VAL A 118 -29.33 -0.73 -0.23
CA VAL A 118 -29.89 -1.28 -1.46
C VAL A 118 -30.44 -0.13 -2.30
N THR A 119 -29.66 0.26 -3.30
CA THR A 119 -30.08 1.27 -4.25
C THR A 119 -31.21 0.71 -5.12
N LEU A 120 -32.23 1.53 -5.38
CA LEU A 120 -33.50 1.09 -5.97
C LEU A 120 -33.29 0.62 -7.41
N MET A 121 -32.55 1.38 -8.22
CA MET A 121 -32.17 0.99 -9.57
C MET A 121 -31.21 -0.20 -9.60
N GLY A 122 -30.30 -0.30 -8.64
CA GLY A 122 -29.45 -1.49 -8.47
C GLY A 122 -30.26 -2.76 -8.29
N ARG A 123 -31.33 -2.72 -7.47
CA ARG A 123 -32.24 -3.85 -7.31
C ARG A 123 -33.03 -4.14 -8.59
N ILE A 124 -33.53 -3.11 -9.27
CA ILE A 124 -34.27 -3.25 -10.54
C ILE A 124 -33.39 -3.88 -11.63
N THR A 125 -32.17 -3.38 -11.86
CA THR A 125 -31.27 -3.93 -12.90
C THR A 125 -30.85 -5.35 -12.57
N TYR A 126 -30.62 -5.67 -11.30
CA TYR A 126 -30.38 -7.04 -10.85
C TYR A 126 -31.56 -7.97 -11.13
N LEU A 127 -32.79 -7.55 -10.82
CA LEU A 127 -34.00 -8.33 -11.10
C LEU A 127 -34.20 -8.56 -12.60
N PHE A 128 -34.00 -7.52 -13.43
CA PHE A 128 -33.97 -7.69 -14.89
C PHE A 128 -32.91 -8.69 -15.31
N GLY A 129 -31.72 -8.65 -14.69
CA GLY A 129 -30.65 -9.61 -14.95
C GLY A 129 -31.04 -11.05 -14.65
N VAL A 130 -31.69 -11.28 -13.51
CA VAL A 130 -32.21 -12.61 -13.15
C VAL A 130 -33.28 -13.06 -14.13
N ILE A 131 -34.24 -12.19 -14.49
CA ILE A 131 -35.30 -12.54 -15.44
C ILE A 131 -34.72 -12.90 -16.81
N ILE A 132 -33.84 -12.06 -17.35
CA ILE A 132 -33.18 -12.30 -18.65
C ILE A 132 -32.38 -13.59 -18.61
N PHE A 133 -31.62 -13.81 -17.53
CA PHE A 133 -30.85 -15.03 -17.35
C PHE A 133 -31.70 -16.29 -17.33
N LEU A 134 -32.89 -16.24 -16.71
CA LEU A 134 -33.83 -17.36 -16.73
C LEU A 134 -34.45 -17.57 -18.12
N LEU A 135 -34.76 -16.49 -18.86
CA LEU A 135 -35.34 -16.56 -20.20
C LEU A 135 -34.42 -17.18 -21.24
N ILE A 136 -33.10 -17.04 -21.09
CA ILE A 136 -32.10 -17.66 -21.99
C ILE A 136 -31.64 -19.04 -21.53
N ASP A 137 -32.34 -19.66 -20.58
CA ASP A 137 -31.93 -20.93 -19.97
C ASP A 137 -30.53 -20.90 -19.34
N GLY A 138 -30.11 -19.74 -18.84
CA GLY A 138 -28.78 -19.56 -18.25
C GLY A 138 -28.53 -20.50 -17.05
N HIS A 139 -29.57 -20.91 -16.33
CA HIS A 139 -29.47 -21.87 -15.24
C HIS A 139 -29.09 -23.28 -15.74
N HIS A 140 -29.64 -23.72 -16.89
CA HIS A 140 -29.22 -24.97 -17.53
C HIS A 140 -27.78 -24.88 -18.05
N MET A 141 -27.40 -23.72 -18.59
CA MET A 141 -26.04 -23.43 -19.03
C MET A 141 -25.03 -23.57 -17.87
N LEU A 142 -25.36 -23.04 -16.68
CA LEU A 142 -24.51 -23.18 -15.49
C LEU A 142 -24.43 -24.62 -14.97
N ILE A 143 -25.56 -25.34 -14.94
CA ILE A 143 -25.56 -26.75 -14.53
C ILE A 143 -24.70 -27.58 -15.47
N ARG A 144 -24.77 -27.33 -16.79
CA ARG A 144 -23.90 -27.99 -17.78
C ARG A 144 -22.43 -27.64 -17.58
N ALA A 145 -22.11 -26.36 -17.35
CA ALA A 145 -20.74 -25.93 -17.08
C ALA A 145 -20.17 -26.55 -15.79
N LEU A 146 -21.02 -26.72 -14.77
CA LEU A 146 -20.69 -27.39 -13.51
C LEU A 146 -20.49 -28.90 -13.70
N ALA A 147 -21.32 -29.57 -14.51
CA ALA A 147 -21.13 -30.98 -14.86
C ALA A 147 -19.81 -31.19 -15.61
N ASN A 148 -19.55 -30.40 -16.66
CA ASN A 148 -18.31 -30.45 -17.44
C ASN A 148 -17.06 -30.16 -16.58
N SER A 149 -17.21 -29.46 -15.44
CA SER A 149 -16.09 -29.20 -14.52
C SER A 149 -15.50 -30.48 -13.93
N PHE A 150 -16.30 -31.54 -13.77
CA PHE A 150 -15.84 -32.81 -13.23
C PHE A 150 -15.01 -33.62 -14.23
N ASP A 151 -15.24 -33.42 -15.54
CA ASP A 151 -14.46 -34.05 -16.60
C ASP A 151 -13.05 -33.45 -16.70
N VAL A 152 -12.95 -32.12 -16.55
CA VAL A 152 -11.67 -31.41 -16.67
C VAL A 152 -10.89 -31.42 -15.36
N ILE A 153 -11.57 -31.21 -14.22
CA ILE A 153 -10.98 -31.28 -12.88
C ILE A 153 -11.55 -32.49 -12.15
N GLN A 154 -10.82 -33.59 -12.28
CA GLN A 154 -11.02 -34.82 -11.53
C GLN A 154 -11.07 -34.55 -10.01
N LEU A 155 -11.83 -35.39 -9.30
CA LEU A 155 -12.04 -35.27 -7.86
C LEU A 155 -10.71 -35.15 -7.09
N GLY A 156 -10.59 -34.07 -6.31
CA GLY A 156 -9.48 -33.82 -5.38
C GLY A 156 -8.19 -33.28 -5.98
N LYS A 157 -8.09 -33.08 -7.30
CA LYS A 157 -6.86 -32.60 -7.98
C LYS A 157 -6.89 -31.12 -8.39
N PHE A 158 -7.57 -30.27 -7.62
CA PHE A 158 -7.58 -28.84 -7.93
C PHE A 158 -6.25 -28.16 -7.56
N MET A 159 -5.53 -27.63 -8.55
CA MET A 159 -4.30 -26.85 -8.35
C MET A 159 -4.44 -25.47 -9.03
N LEU A 160 -4.45 -24.41 -8.22
CA LEU A 160 -4.61 -23.05 -8.70
C LEU A 160 -3.31 -22.55 -9.36
N SER A 161 -3.35 -22.27 -10.67
CA SER A 161 -2.19 -21.78 -11.41
C SER A 161 -2.13 -20.24 -11.44
N ASN A 162 -0.94 -19.65 -11.69
CA ASN A 162 -0.83 -18.21 -11.95
C ASN A 162 -1.70 -17.76 -13.16
N LYS A 163 -1.87 -18.64 -14.15
CA LYS A 163 -2.74 -18.37 -15.31
C LYS A 163 -4.22 -18.34 -14.90
N SER A 164 -4.63 -19.23 -13.99
CA SER A 164 -5.99 -19.24 -13.43
C SER A 164 -6.33 -17.92 -12.72
N ILE A 165 -5.37 -17.31 -12.01
CA ILE A 165 -5.57 -15.98 -11.38
C ILE A 165 -5.74 -14.88 -12.44
N MET A 166 -4.93 -14.91 -13.51
CA MET A 166 -5.03 -13.95 -14.61
C MET A 166 -6.40 -14.02 -15.29
N LEU A 167 -6.93 -15.23 -15.48
CA LEU A 167 -8.27 -15.43 -16.06
C LEU A 167 -9.40 -14.89 -15.18
N VAL A 168 -9.31 -15.05 -13.86
CA VAL A 168 -10.28 -14.43 -12.94
C VAL A 168 -10.24 -12.89 -13.07
N LEU A 169 -9.06 -12.31 -13.25
CA LEU A 169 -8.92 -10.87 -13.50
C LEU A 169 -9.47 -10.46 -14.87
N GLU A 170 -9.22 -11.21 -15.92
CA GLU A 170 -9.78 -10.96 -17.25
C GLU A 170 -11.31 -11.04 -17.23
N ALA A 171 -11.88 -12.02 -16.52
CA ALA A 171 -13.31 -12.12 -16.29
C ALA A 171 -13.86 -10.89 -15.55
N PHE A 172 -13.18 -10.45 -14.48
CA PHE A 172 -13.54 -9.23 -13.76
C PHE A 172 -13.54 -8.00 -14.68
N ILE A 173 -12.49 -7.80 -15.47
CA ILE A 173 -12.38 -6.66 -16.40
C ILE A 173 -13.49 -6.71 -17.46
N SER A 174 -13.76 -7.89 -18.01
CA SER A 174 -14.82 -8.10 -19.00
C SER A 174 -16.20 -7.73 -18.44
N PHE A 175 -16.57 -8.26 -17.27
CA PHE A 175 -17.85 -7.97 -16.66
C PHE A 175 -17.95 -6.54 -16.13
N PHE A 176 -16.86 -5.96 -15.61
CA PHE A 176 -16.80 -4.56 -15.22
C PHE A 176 -17.08 -3.64 -16.40
N LYS A 177 -16.47 -3.90 -17.56
CA LYS A 177 -16.71 -3.16 -18.81
C LYS A 177 -18.19 -3.19 -19.19
N ILE A 178 -18.83 -4.36 -19.10
CA ILE A 178 -20.27 -4.52 -19.37
C ILE A 178 -21.10 -3.70 -18.39
N GLY A 179 -20.83 -3.80 -17.08
CA GLY A 179 -21.53 -3.02 -16.05
C GLY A 179 -21.42 -1.51 -16.27
N VAL A 180 -20.22 -1.01 -16.57
CA VAL A 180 -20.01 0.41 -16.88
C VAL A 180 -20.79 0.81 -18.13
N MET A 181 -20.69 0.05 -19.21
CA MET A 181 -21.38 0.37 -20.46
C MET A 181 -22.92 0.33 -20.33
N ILE A 182 -23.48 -0.52 -19.45
CA ILE A 182 -24.91 -0.53 -19.11
C ILE A 182 -25.30 0.82 -18.46
N SER A 183 -24.45 1.39 -17.59
CA SER A 183 -24.74 2.65 -16.88
C SER A 183 -24.54 3.93 -17.72
N ILE A 184 -23.58 3.92 -18.66
CA ILE A 184 -23.12 5.13 -19.38
C ILE A 184 -24.25 5.92 -20.04
N PRO A 185 -25.15 5.32 -20.85
CA PRO A 185 -26.15 6.08 -21.60
C PRO A 185 -27.05 6.93 -20.69
N ILE A 186 -27.52 6.33 -19.60
CA ILE A 186 -28.43 6.98 -18.64
C ILE A 186 -27.68 8.02 -17.81
N THR A 187 -26.47 7.69 -17.35
CA THR A 187 -25.61 8.63 -16.63
C THR A 187 -25.31 9.88 -17.45
N ILE A 188 -25.02 9.77 -18.75
CA ILE A 188 -24.78 10.92 -19.63
C ILE A 188 -26.03 11.78 -19.75
N ILE A 189 -27.21 11.18 -19.96
CA ILE A 189 -28.48 11.93 -20.07
C ILE A 189 -28.75 12.72 -18.78
N ILE A 190 -28.52 12.12 -17.61
CA ILE A 190 -28.73 12.79 -16.32
C ILE A 190 -27.66 13.86 -16.07
N LEU A 191 -26.41 13.63 -16.48
CA LEU A 191 -25.34 14.62 -16.40
C LEU A 191 -25.67 15.84 -17.25
N MET A 192 -26.16 15.65 -18.49
CA MET A 192 -26.66 16.74 -19.34
C MET A 192 -27.83 17.46 -18.68
N THR A 193 -28.74 16.72 -18.05
CA THR A 193 -29.85 17.31 -17.28
C THR A 193 -29.35 18.20 -16.14
N ASN A 194 -28.30 17.78 -15.42
CA ASN A 194 -27.68 18.61 -14.37
C ASN A 194 -27.04 19.88 -14.93
N LEU A 195 -26.39 19.82 -16.09
CA LEU A 195 -25.83 21.00 -16.75
C LEU A 195 -26.93 21.98 -17.15
N ILE A 196 -28.04 21.49 -17.73
CA ILE A 196 -29.19 22.31 -18.10
C ILE A 196 -29.80 22.95 -16.84
N LEU A 197 -30.03 22.19 -15.78
CA LEU A 197 -30.52 22.71 -14.50
C LEU A 197 -29.58 23.75 -13.89
N GLY A 198 -28.26 23.56 -14.01
CA GLY A 198 -27.24 24.51 -13.57
C GLY A 198 -27.25 25.82 -14.37
N LEU A 199 -27.55 25.77 -15.67
CA LEU A 199 -27.74 26.98 -16.48
C LEU A 199 -29.04 27.71 -16.12
N VAL A 200 -30.13 26.95 -15.90
CA VAL A 200 -31.42 27.51 -15.46
C VAL A 200 -31.30 28.20 -14.10
N SER A 201 -30.51 27.63 -13.17
CA SER A 201 -30.22 28.25 -11.86
C SER A 201 -29.63 29.65 -12.00
N ARG A 202 -28.76 29.83 -13.02
CA ARG A 202 -28.09 31.08 -13.29
C ARG A 202 -29.02 32.10 -13.93
N SER A 203 -29.89 31.66 -14.84
CA SER A 203 -30.87 32.52 -15.51
C SER A 203 -32.01 32.96 -14.58
N VAL A 204 -32.42 32.11 -13.64
CA VAL A 204 -33.48 32.40 -12.67
C VAL A 204 -33.01 32.01 -11.26
N PRO A 205 -32.27 32.89 -10.55
CA PRO A 205 -31.65 32.59 -9.25
C PRO A 205 -32.65 32.27 -8.13
N GLN A 206 -33.91 32.67 -8.30
CA GLN A 206 -35.00 32.39 -7.36
C GLN A 206 -35.42 30.91 -7.37
N ILE A 207 -35.09 30.16 -8.43
CA ILE A 207 -35.37 28.74 -8.51
C ILE A 207 -34.33 27.99 -7.68
N ASN A 208 -34.76 27.44 -6.54
CA ASN A 208 -33.95 26.50 -5.79
C ASN A 208 -33.78 25.20 -6.61
N VAL A 209 -32.64 25.09 -7.30
CA VAL A 209 -32.32 23.96 -8.18
C VAL A 209 -32.21 22.64 -7.44
N MET A 210 -32.01 22.65 -6.13
CA MET A 210 -32.10 21.42 -5.35
C MET A 210 -33.54 20.91 -5.26
N ILE A 211 -34.51 21.80 -5.05
CA ILE A 211 -35.94 21.45 -4.90
C ILE A 211 -36.54 21.00 -6.24
N LEU A 212 -36.28 21.73 -7.32
CA LEU A 212 -36.82 21.39 -8.64
C LEU A 212 -35.97 20.36 -9.40
N GLY A 213 -34.66 20.31 -9.15
CA GLY A 213 -33.75 19.45 -9.89
C GLY A 213 -33.89 17.97 -9.55
N LEU A 214 -34.24 17.60 -8.31
CA LEU A 214 -34.40 16.20 -7.92
C LEU A 214 -35.61 15.53 -8.62
N PRO A 215 -36.83 16.09 -8.60
CA PRO A 215 -37.97 15.52 -9.34
C PRO A 215 -37.71 15.41 -10.85
N ILE A 216 -37.09 16.43 -11.46
CA ILE A 216 -36.75 16.43 -12.89
C ILE A 216 -35.75 15.31 -13.21
N LYS A 217 -34.71 15.15 -12.39
CA LYS A 217 -33.72 14.07 -12.57
C LYS A 217 -34.34 12.69 -12.43
N ILE A 218 -35.23 12.49 -11.46
CA ILE A 218 -35.96 11.22 -11.28
C ILE A 218 -36.79 10.92 -12.52
N LEU A 219 -37.56 11.89 -13.00
CA LEU A 219 -38.40 11.72 -14.19
C LEU A 219 -37.58 11.38 -15.43
N VAL A 220 -36.52 12.16 -15.72
CA VAL A 220 -35.63 11.93 -16.86
C VAL A 220 -34.87 10.61 -16.73
N GLY A 221 -34.44 10.25 -15.52
CA GLY A 221 -33.77 8.98 -15.23
C GLY A 221 -34.65 7.76 -15.52
N LEU A 222 -35.90 7.77 -15.04
CA LEU A 222 -36.84 6.67 -15.28
C LEU A 222 -37.27 6.57 -16.76
N LEU A 223 -37.48 7.71 -17.43
CA LEU A 223 -37.81 7.72 -18.86
C LEU A 223 -36.64 7.22 -19.72
N SER A 224 -35.42 7.70 -19.45
CA SER A 224 -34.23 7.27 -20.17
C SER A 224 -33.93 5.79 -19.94
N PHE A 225 -34.12 5.27 -18.73
CA PHE A 225 -34.04 3.84 -18.48
C PHE A 225 -35.06 3.06 -19.30
N SER A 226 -36.33 3.48 -19.30
CA SER A 226 -37.41 2.81 -20.03
C SER A 226 -37.12 2.70 -21.53
N VAL A 227 -36.60 3.78 -22.13
CA VAL A 227 -36.18 3.81 -23.55
C VAL A 227 -34.94 2.94 -23.78
N ALA A 228 -34.02 2.89 -22.81
CA ALA A 228 -32.77 2.15 -22.94
C ALA A 228 -32.92 0.63 -22.74
N ILE A 229 -34.04 0.12 -22.21
CA ILE A 229 -34.26 -1.31 -21.91
C ILE A 229 -33.77 -2.25 -23.03
N PRO A 230 -34.09 -2.06 -24.33
CA PRO A 230 -33.65 -2.98 -25.39
C PRO A 230 -32.12 -3.05 -25.51
N ILE A 231 -31.44 -1.91 -25.35
CA ILE A 231 -29.98 -1.83 -25.38
C ILE A 231 -29.40 -2.51 -24.14
N LEU A 232 -29.97 -2.25 -22.96
CA LEU A 232 -29.54 -2.88 -21.71
C LEU A 232 -29.65 -4.41 -21.79
N ILE A 233 -30.76 -4.93 -22.32
CA ILE A 233 -30.96 -6.38 -22.51
C ILE A 233 -29.85 -6.95 -23.40
N LYS A 234 -29.58 -6.35 -24.57
CA LYS A 234 -28.53 -6.83 -25.49
C LYS A 234 -27.15 -6.87 -24.81
N MET A 235 -26.86 -5.89 -23.98
CA MET A 235 -25.61 -5.83 -23.21
C MET A 235 -25.52 -6.89 -22.12
N MET A 236 -26.62 -7.15 -21.42
CA MET A 236 -26.71 -8.18 -20.39
C MET A 236 -26.57 -9.58 -21.00
N LEU A 237 -27.19 -9.83 -22.15
CA LEU A 237 -27.04 -11.07 -22.93
C LEU A 237 -25.58 -11.34 -23.28
N SER A 238 -24.86 -10.34 -23.80
CA SER A 238 -23.43 -10.47 -24.09
C SER A 238 -22.61 -10.82 -22.83
N GLY A 239 -23.03 -10.37 -21.65
CA GLY A 239 -22.43 -10.77 -20.38
C GLY A 239 -22.67 -12.25 -20.07
N PHE A 240 -23.91 -12.71 -20.17
CA PHE A 240 -24.25 -14.10 -19.86
C PHE A 240 -23.63 -15.10 -20.85
N ASP A 241 -23.59 -14.79 -22.14
CA ASP A 241 -23.00 -15.66 -23.17
C ASP A 241 -21.49 -15.88 -22.98
N ASN A 242 -20.80 -14.94 -22.32
CA ASN A 242 -19.37 -15.06 -22.03
C ASN A 242 -19.06 -15.98 -20.84
N ILE A 243 -20.04 -16.28 -19.97
CA ILE A 243 -19.83 -17.06 -18.75
C ILE A 243 -19.28 -18.47 -19.06
N PRO A 244 -19.87 -19.28 -19.96
CA PRO A 244 -19.37 -20.63 -20.24
C PRO A 244 -17.96 -20.65 -20.80
N HIS A 245 -17.63 -19.70 -21.69
CA HIS A 245 -16.30 -19.58 -22.28
C HIS A 245 -15.24 -19.29 -21.21
N ILE A 246 -15.54 -18.39 -20.27
CA ILE A 246 -14.65 -18.07 -19.14
C ILE A 246 -14.44 -19.30 -18.25
N ILE A 247 -15.52 -20.04 -17.96
CA ILE A 247 -15.47 -21.25 -17.14
C ILE A 247 -14.65 -22.35 -17.82
N ASP A 248 -14.89 -22.62 -19.10
CA ASP A 248 -14.18 -23.63 -19.88
C ASP A 248 -12.67 -23.30 -20.02
N THR A 249 -12.34 -22.02 -20.28
CA THR A 249 -10.95 -21.56 -20.35
C THR A 249 -10.24 -21.68 -19.01
N PHE A 250 -10.95 -21.38 -17.91
CA PHE A 250 -10.42 -21.56 -16.56
C PHE A 250 -10.07 -23.02 -16.28
N PHE A 251 -10.90 -23.96 -16.71
CA PHE A 251 -10.65 -25.39 -16.53
C PHE A 251 -9.54 -25.93 -17.44
N LYS A 252 -9.50 -25.56 -18.72
CA LYS A 252 -8.44 -26.00 -19.66
C LYS A 252 -7.03 -25.56 -19.26
N THR A 253 -6.89 -24.51 -18.46
CA THR A 253 -5.60 -24.02 -17.96
C THR A 253 -5.20 -24.63 -16.60
N ALA A 254 -6.04 -25.52 -16.05
CA ALA A 254 -5.78 -26.32 -14.86
C ALA A 254 -5.81 -27.81 -15.25
N PRO A 255 -4.66 -28.42 -15.65
CA PRO A 255 -3.54 -28.62 -14.73
C PRO A 255 -2.16 -28.49 -15.41
N LEU A 256 -1.26 -27.70 -14.85
CA LEU A 256 0.17 -27.88 -15.05
C LEU A 256 0.95 -27.22 -13.92
N MET A 257 1.91 -27.99 -13.41
CA MET A 257 2.88 -27.65 -12.38
C MET A 257 3.26 -26.16 -12.41
N ILE A 258 3.03 -25.45 -11.30
CA ILE A 258 3.78 -24.23 -11.03
C ILE A 258 5.19 -24.67 -10.65
N VAL A 259 6.13 -24.49 -11.59
CA VAL A 259 7.53 -24.28 -11.23
C VAL A 259 7.59 -22.95 -10.49
N PHE A 260 7.91 -23.00 -9.20
CA PHE A 260 8.39 -21.84 -8.47
C PHE A 260 9.74 -21.44 -9.07
N ALA A 261 9.72 -20.50 -10.02
CA ALA A 261 10.91 -19.71 -10.32
C ALA A 261 10.98 -18.59 -9.29
N ASP A 262 11.53 -18.88 -8.12
CA ASP A 262 12.08 -17.86 -7.25
C ASP A 262 13.53 -17.63 -7.67
N SER A 263 13.71 -16.84 -8.73
CA SER A 263 15.01 -16.25 -9.07
C SER A 263 15.28 -15.12 -8.09
N GLY A 264 15.70 -15.49 -6.88
CA GLY A 264 16.14 -14.56 -5.86
C GLY A 264 16.83 -15.37 -4.77
N GLY A 265 18.14 -15.53 -4.90
CA GLY A 265 18.96 -16.33 -3.98
C GLY A 265 18.57 -16.09 -2.52
N GLU A 266 18.44 -17.18 -1.76
CA GLU A 266 18.02 -17.13 -0.37
C GLU A 266 18.81 -16.06 0.39
N LYS A 267 18.08 -15.08 0.92
CA LYS A 267 18.64 -14.02 1.76
C LYS A 267 18.95 -14.64 3.11
N THR A 268 20.15 -15.20 3.24
CA THR A 268 20.59 -15.92 4.45
C THR A 268 21.31 -15.01 5.45
N GLU A 269 21.86 -13.90 5.00
CA GLU A 269 22.74 -13.05 5.81
C GLU A 269 21.99 -11.98 6.61
N GLU A 270 22.52 -11.63 7.78
CA GLU A 270 21.95 -10.54 8.58
C GLU A 270 22.13 -9.17 7.91
N ALA A 271 21.17 -8.28 8.13
CA ALA A 271 21.21 -6.93 7.57
C ALA A 271 22.34 -6.10 8.20
N THR A 272 23.13 -5.43 7.35
CA THR A 272 24.16 -4.46 7.74
C THR A 272 23.56 -3.27 8.52
N PRO A 273 24.38 -2.55 9.32
CA PRO A 273 23.94 -1.34 10.02
C PRO A 273 23.38 -0.27 9.08
N LYS A 274 23.98 -0.15 7.88
CA LYS A 274 23.56 0.81 6.86
C LYS A 274 22.17 0.44 6.31
N LYS A 275 21.92 -0.80 5.87
CA LYS A 275 20.57 -1.26 5.46
C LYS A 275 19.51 -1.06 6.56
N LYS A 276 19.83 -1.30 7.83
CA LYS A 276 18.92 -1.03 8.98
C LYS A 276 18.59 0.46 9.11
N SER A 277 19.59 1.34 8.99
CA SER A 277 19.38 2.79 9.07
C SER A 277 18.61 3.35 7.86
N ASP A 278 18.86 2.84 6.65
CA ASP A 278 18.13 3.23 5.45
C ASP A 278 16.68 2.75 5.48
N ALA A 279 16.41 1.55 5.99
CA ALA A 279 15.06 1.07 6.24
C ALA A 279 14.31 1.97 7.23
N LYS A 280 14.97 2.41 8.31
CA LYS A 280 14.42 3.34 9.29
C LYS A 280 14.12 4.72 8.68
N LYS A 281 15.04 5.26 7.85
CA LYS A 281 14.83 6.52 7.11
C LYS A 281 13.63 6.45 6.16
N LYS A 282 13.39 5.28 5.55
CA LYS A 282 12.22 4.98 4.72
C LYS A 282 10.92 4.74 5.49
N GLY A 283 10.94 4.83 6.82
CA GLY A 283 9.78 4.58 7.68
C GLY A 283 9.38 3.12 7.79
N GLN A 284 10.24 2.19 7.35
CA GLN A 284 10.02 0.75 7.49
C GLN A 284 10.50 0.32 8.87
N VAL A 285 9.57 0.28 9.83
CA VAL A 285 9.81 -0.19 11.20
C VAL A 285 8.78 -1.25 11.57
N ALA A 286 9.16 -2.19 12.44
CA ALA A 286 8.25 -3.17 13.00
C ALA A 286 7.16 -2.44 13.82
N ARG A 287 5.90 -2.51 13.39
CA ARG A 287 4.76 -1.90 14.06
C ARG A 287 3.60 -2.87 14.09
N SER A 288 3.07 -3.15 15.29
CA SER A 288 1.85 -3.94 15.43
C SER A 288 0.65 -3.01 15.60
N LYS A 289 -0.36 -3.18 14.75
CA LYS A 289 -1.65 -2.48 14.89
C LYS A 289 -2.38 -2.92 16.16
N GLU A 290 -2.23 -4.18 16.56
CA GLU A 290 -2.92 -4.76 17.72
C GLU A 290 -2.48 -4.13 19.04
N ILE A 291 -1.19 -3.80 19.19
CA ILE A 291 -0.70 -3.10 20.40
C ILE A 291 -1.36 -1.73 20.52
N GLY A 292 -1.50 -0.98 19.42
CA GLY A 292 -2.18 0.31 19.45
C GLY A 292 -3.60 0.17 19.99
N LEU A 293 -4.37 -0.74 19.40
CA LEU A 293 -5.76 -1.00 19.80
C LEU A 293 -5.89 -1.48 21.24
N ALA A 294 -5.05 -2.42 21.67
CA ALA A 294 -5.10 -2.99 23.01
C ALA A 294 -4.84 -1.95 24.10
N PHE A 295 -3.81 -1.11 23.93
CA PHE A 295 -3.48 -0.09 24.93
C PHE A 295 -4.43 1.09 24.90
N THR A 296 -4.95 1.50 23.74
CA THR A 296 -6.00 2.54 23.70
C THR A 296 -7.31 2.06 24.30
N LEU A 297 -7.65 0.78 24.13
CA LEU A 297 -8.83 0.17 24.75
C LEU A 297 -8.67 0.06 26.27
N LEU A 298 -7.48 -0.33 26.74
CA LEU A 298 -7.17 -0.34 28.18
C LEU A 298 -7.22 1.08 28.76
N ALA A 299 -6.64 2.06 28.07
CA ALA A 299 -6.71 3.47 28.43
C ALA A 299 -8.15 3.95 28.57
N SER A 300 -8.98 3.72 27.54
CA SER A 300 -10.39 4.10 27.58
C SER A 300 -11.13 3.42 28.73
N THR A 301 -10.81 2.16 29.03
CA THR A 301 -11.42 1.41 30.14
C THR A 301 -11.04 2.01 31.50
N LEU A 302 -9.77 2.32 31.72
CA LEU A 302 -9.30 2.93 32.97
C LEU A 302 -9.87 4.33 33.16
N ILE A 303 -9.87 5.14 32.10
CA ILE A 303 -10.43 6.50 32.12
C ILE A 303 -11.93 6.45 32.36
N LEU A 304 -12.67 5.54 31.71
CA LEU A 304 -14.09 5.33 31.96
C LEU A 304 -14.36 4.87 33.40
N SER A 305 -13.49 4.02 33.96
CA SER A 305 -13.58 3.61 35.36
C SER A 305 -13.36 4.77 36.34
N MET A 306 -12.48 5.72 36.02
CA MET A 306 -12.16 6.86 36.90
C MET A 306 -13.12 8.04 36.71
N LEU A 307 -13.52 8.34 35.48
CA LEU A 307 -14.29 9.54 35.11
C LEU A 307 -15.75 9.23 34.72
N GLY A 308 -16.16 7.96 34.60
CA GLY A 308 -17.49 7.58 34.13
C GLY A 308 -18.64 8.19 34.95
N ASN A 309 -18.51 8.19 36.29
CA ASN A 309 -19.49 8.83 37.16
C ASN A 309 -19.60 10.35 36.92
N ARG A 310 -18.46 11.00 36.67
CA ARG A 310 -18.42 12.43 36.32
C ARG A 310 -19.07 12.69 34.97
N LEU A 311 -18.87 11.82 33.98
CA LEU A 311 -19.52 11.93 32.67
C LEU A 311 -21.04 11.85 32.78
N VAL A 312 -21.58 10.88 33.52
CA VAL A 312 -23.03 10.76 33.75
C VAL A 312 -23.57 12.00 34.47
N SER A 313 -22.87 12.47 35.51
CA SER A 313 -23.27 13.67 36.25
C SER A 313 -23.28 14.92 35.38
N GLU A 314 -22.26 15.14 34.55
CA GLU A 314 -22.20 16.30 33.65
C GLU A 314 -23.21 16.21 32.50
N LEU A 315 -23.52 15.01 31.99
CA LEU A 315 -24.60 14.81 31.03
C LEU A 315 -25.96 15.14 31.66
N GLY A 316 -26.23 14.63 32.86
CA GLY A 316 -27.44 14.96 33.62
C GLY A 316 -27.58 16.45 33.91
N ARG A 317 -26.47 17.10 34.31
CA ARG A 317 -26.43 18.56 34.51
C ARG A 317 -26.69 19.32 33.22
N THR A 318 -26.20 18.82 32.08
CA THR A 318 -26.46 19.43 30.77
C THR A 318 -27.94 19.38 30.45
N ILE A 319 -28.59 18.22 30.61
CA ILE A 319 -30.03 18.06 30.44
C ILE A 319 -30.78 19.03 31.35
N TYR A 320 -30.43 19.07 32.64
CA TYR A 320 -31.06 19.99 33.61
C TYR A 320 -30.97 21.45 33.16
N ILE A 321 -29.77 21.93 32.78
CA ILE A 321 -29.56 23.32 32.35
C ILE A 321 -30.41 23.64 31.11
N PHE A 322 -30.41 22.77 30.09
CA PHE A 322 -31.16 23.05 28.86
C PHE A 322 -32.68 23.00 29.06
N PHE A 323 -33.18 22.11 29.91
CA PHE A 323 -34.61 22.01 30.19
C PHE A 323 -35.11 23.10 31.14
N ASN A 324 -34.29 23.54 32.10
CA ASN A 324 -34.69 24.51 33.11
C ASN A 324 -34.44 25.96 32.67
N ASP A 325 -33.24 26.24 32.15
CA ASP A 325 -32.78 27.62 31.94
C ASP A 325 -32.99 28.10 30.49
N TYR A 326 -33.04 27.17 29.52
CA TYR A 326 -33.05 27.51 28.09
C TYR A 326 -34.33 27.14 27.33
N LEU A 327 -35.26 26.41 27.94
CA LEU A 327 -36.47 25.92 27.28
C LEU A 327 -37.48 27.06 26.98
N ASN A 328 -37.51 28.11 27.81
CA ASN A 328 -38.43 29.24 27.67
C ASN A 328 -37.75 30.52 27.13
N LEU A 329 -36.55 30.41 26.55
CA LEU A 329 -35.82 31.57 26.04
C LEU A 329 -36.46 32.10 24.76
N SER A 330 -36.62 33.42 24.66
CA SER A 330 -37.07 34.07 23.42
C SER A 330 -35.99 33.95 22.33
N PHE A 331 -36.41 33.54 21.13
CA PHE A 331 -35.52 33.35 20.00
C PHE A 331 -35.08 34.70 19.40
N THR A 332 -34.03 35.28 19.97
CA THR A 332 -33.29 36.40 19.39
C THR A 332 -31.93 35.94 18.89
N TYR A 333 -31.31 36.68 17.96
CA TYR A 333 -29.98 36.36 17.43
C TYR A 333 -28.93 36.18 18.55
N ASN A 334 -28.97 37.04 19.57
CA ASN A 334 -28.07 36.96 20.72
C ASN A 334 -28.34 35.73 21.60
N SER A 335 -29.62 35.37 21.82
CA SER A 335 -30.01 34.17 22.57
C SER A 335 -29.51 32.90 21.88
N ILE A 336 -29.68 32.81 20.55
CA ILE A 336 -29.26 31.65 19.76
C ILE A 336 -27.73 31.51 19.76
N PHE A 337 -27.00 32.63 19.60
CA PHE A 337 -25.54 32.62 19.66
C PHE A 337 -25.02 32.20 21.04
N GLY A 338 -25.66 32.66 22.12
CA GLY A 338 -25.36 32.23 23.49
C GLY A 338 -25.59 30.74 23.72
N VAL A 339 -26.71 30.20 23.22
CA VAL A 339 -27.02 28.77 23.24
C VAL A 339 -25.97 27.95 22.48
N LEU A 340 -25.49 28.44 21.33
CA LEU A 340 -24.46 27.78 20.55
C LEU A 340 -23.12 27.72 21.31
N ILE A 341 -22.68 28.83 21.90
CA ILE A 341 -21.43 28.88 22.69
C ILE A 341 -21.51 27.94 23.90
N ILE A 342 -22.61 27.96 24.66
CA ILE A 342 -22.72 27.09 25.83
C ILE A 342 -22.79 25.62 25.42
N SER A 343 -23.45 25.30 24.30
CA SER A 343 -23.46 23.94 23.73
C SER A 343 -22.05 23.46 23.40
N LEU A 344 -21.25 24.29 22.70
CA LEU A 344 -19.85 23.98 22.39
C LEU A 344 -19.00 23.80 23.66
N TYR A 345 -19.17 24.67 24.65
CA TYR A 345 -18.47 24.56 25.93
C TYR A 345 -18.83 23.26 26.67
N ARG A 346 -20.12 22.89 26.75
CA ARG A 346 -20.56 21.64 27.38
C ARG A 346 -20.02 20.41 26.66
N ILE A 347 -20.00 20.43 25.32
CA ILE A 347 -19.38 19.38 24.52
C ILE A 347 -17.89 19.25 24.87
N MET A 348 -17.15 20.36 24.93
CA MET A 348 -15.73 20.36 25.29
C MET A 348 -15.48 19.82 26.70
N VAL A 349 -16.26 20.26 27.70
CA VAL A 349 -16.11 19.82 29.10
C VAL A 349 -16.38 18.32 29.28
N VAL A 350 -17.34 17.76 28.53
CA VAL A 350 -17.64 16.32 28.58
C VAL A 350 -16.62 15.50 27.77
N PHE A 351 -16.20 16.00 26.61
CA PHE A 351 -15.37 15.23 25.68
C PHE A 351 -13.86 15.29 25.97
N LEU A 352 -13.31 16.48 26.22
CA LEU A 352 -11.85 16.67 26.36
C LEU A 352 -11.20 15.82 27.47
N PRO A 353 -11.80 15.66 28.67
CA PRO A 353 -11.22 14.85 29.73
C PRO A 353 -11.05 13.36 29.37
N PHE A 354 -11.80 12.88 28.38
CA PHE A 354 -11.69 11.51 27.87
C PHE A 354 -10.78 11.44 26.64
N ALA A 355 -10.96 12.36 25.69
CA ALA A 355 -10.25 12.34 24.41
C ALA A 355 -8.74 12.60 24.58
N VAL A 356 -8.36 13.60 25.38
CA VAL A 356 -6.96 14.00 25.52
C VAL A 356 -6.10 12.87 26.12
N PRO A 357 -6.46 12.25 27.25
CA PRO A 357 -5.63 11.18 27.82
C PRO A 357 -5.57 9.92 26.94
N ILE A 358 -6.68 9.54 26.27
CA ILE A 358 -6.68 8.43 25.30
C ILE A 358 -5.74 8.73 24.13
N MET A 359 -5.78 9.96 23.60
CA MET A 359 -4.88 10.40 22.54
C MET A 359 -3.41 10.36 22.97
N LEU A 360 -3.10 10.89 24.16
CA LEU A 360 -1.74 10.88 24.71
C LEU A 360 -1.20 9.45 24.87
N ILE A 361 -2.02 8.52 25.36
CA ILE A 361 -1.63 7.11 25.46
C ILE A 361 -1.43 6.49 24.08
N GLY A 362 -2.30 6.78 23.10
CA GLY A 362 -2.12 6.32 21.73
C GLY A 362 -0.81 6.81 21.10
N ILE A 363 -0.46 8.08 21.31
CA ILE A 363 0.83 8.66 20.87
C ILE A 363 1.99 7.99 21.60
N ALA A 364 1.92 7.84 22.93
CA ALA A 364 2.96 7.22 23.73
C ALA A 364 3.23 5.77 23.31
N VAL A 365 2.17 4.98 23.06
CA VAL A 365 2.27 3.60 22.59
C VAL A 365 2.89 3.53 21.20
N SER A 366 2.51 4.43 20.29
CA SER A 366 3.14 4.51 18.98
C SER A 366 4.62 4.84 19.08
N TYR A 367 4.98 5.80 19.95
CA TYR A 367 6.37 6.17 20.21
C TYR A 367 7.18 5.02 20.82
N MET A 368 6.61 4.27 21.77
CA MET A 368 7.25 3.09 22.37
C MET A 368 7.49 1.96 21.36
N GLN A 369 6.60 1.77 20.38
CA GLN A 369 6.77 0.74 19.36
C GLN A 369 7.85 1.07 18.32
N THR A 370 7.81 2.28 17.78
CA THR A 370 8.66 2.65 16.63
C THR A 370 9.93 3.38 17.03
N GLY A 371 9.98 3.92 18.25
CA GLY A 371 10.97 4.91 18.66
C GLY A 371 10.83 6.22 17.87
N TYR A 372 11.85 7.07 17.95
CA TYR A 372 11.92 8.29 17.15
C TYR A 372 12.21 7.96 15.67
N VAL A 373 11.21 8.18 14.81
CA VAL A 373 11.28 8.01 13.35
C VAL A 373 10.49 9.14 12.69
N PHE A 374 11.19 10.21 12.30
CA PHE A 374 10.61 11.28 11.51
C PHE A 374 10.98 11.08 10.03
N THR A 375 10.00 10.78 9.18
CA THR A 375 10.22 10.65 7.73
C THR A 375 9.02 11.14 6.94
N LEU A 376 9.29 11.94 5.91
CA LEU A 376 8.30 12.42 4.95
C LEU A 376 8.32 11.60 3.65
N GLU A 377 9.18 10.57 3.55
CA GLU A 377 9.26 9.72 2.35
C GLU A 377 7.97 8.95 2.05
N PRO A 378 7.21 8.42 3.04
CA PRO A 378 5.92 7.76 2.77
C PRO A 378 4.84 8.69 2.21
N LEU A 379 4.97 10.01 2.41
CA LEU A 379 4.05 11.02 1.88
C LEU A 379 4.33 11.36 0.41
N LYS A 380 5.46 10.92 -0.16
CA LYS A 380 5.73 11.10 -1.59
C LYS A 380 4.80 10.19 -2.40
N PRO A 381 3.99 10.74 -3.32
CA PRO A 381 3.13 9.95 -4.18
C PRO A 381 3.97 9.08 -5.10
N ASP A 382 3.97 7.77 -4.86
CA ASP A 382 4.68 6.80 -5.68
C ASP A 382 3.69 6.11 -6.61
N LEU A 383 3.67 6.54 -7.88
CA LEU A 383 2.79 6.00 -8.92
C LEU A 383 2.99 4.48 -9.14
N LYS A 384 4.14 3.91 -8.73
CA LYS A 384 4.37 2.46 -8.79
C LYS A 384 3.56 1.69 -7.73
N LYS A 385 3.17 2.33 -6.63
CA LYS A 385 2.28 1.73 -5.60
C LYS A 385 0.81 1.75 -6.00
N LEU A 386 0.43 2.55 -6.99
CA LEU A 386 -0.92 2.61 -7.56
C LEU A 386 -1.19 1.51 -8.60
N ASN A 387 -0.21 0.66 -8.92
CA ASN A 387 -0.41 -0.45 -9.83
C ASN A 387 -1.42 -1.46 -9.22
N PRO A 388 -2.63 -1.61 -9.81
CA PRO A 388 -3.67 -2.46 -9.26
C PRO A 388 -3.24 -3.92 -9.16
N ILE A 389 -2.41 -4.39 -10.11
CA ILE A 389 -1.96 -5.77 -10.23
C ILE A 389 -1.04 -6.14 -9.05
N THR A 390 -0.11 -5.25 -8.68
CA THR A 390 0.78 -5.50 -7.54
C THR A 390 0.06 -5.30 -6.19
N GLY A 391 -0.95 -4.43 -6.14
CA GLY A 391 -1.86 -4.30 -5.00
C GLY A 391 -2.67 -5.57 -4.76
N LEU A 392 -3.29 -6.11 -5.81
CA LEU A 392 -4.07 -7.35 -5.77
C LEU A 392 -3.20 -8.57 -5.43
N LYS A 393 -1.99 -8.68 -6.00
CA LYS A 393 -1.03 -9.74 -5.63
C LYS A 393 -0.64 -9.69 -4.14
N LYS A 394 -0.58 -8.49 -3.55
CA LYS A 394 -0.33 -8.34 -2.11
C LYS A 394 -1.54 -8.78 -1.28
N LEU A 395 -2.76 -8.48 -1.72
CA LEU A 395 -4.01 -8.90 -1.05
C LEU A 395 -4.20 -10.43 -1.03
N PHE A 396 -3.69 -11.15 -2.02
CA PHE A 396 -3.75 -12.62 -2.11
C PHE A 396 -2.43 -13.31 -1.77
N SER A 397 -1.56 -12.66 -1.00
CA SER A 397 -0.33 -13.28 -0.51
C SER A 397 -0.62 -14.25 0.65
N VAL A 398 0.27 -15.24 0.87
CA VAL A 398 0.23 -16.14 2.05
C VAL A 398 0.14 -15.34 3.36
N ARG A 399 0.76 -14.16 3.38
CA ARG A 399 0.69 -13.21 4.49
C ARG A 399 -0.73 -12.69 4.73
N SER A 400 -1.47 -12.32 3.69
CA SER A 400 -2.84 -11.81 3.82
C SER A 400 -3.82 -12.88 4.29
N ILE A 401 -3.65 -14.13 3.84
CA ILE A 401 -4.43 -15.27 4.32
C ILE A 401 -4.15 -15.50 5.82
N PHE A 402 -2.88 -15.45 6.23
CA PHE A 402 -2.51 -15.57 7.65
C PHE A 402 -3.08 -14.42 8.49
N GLU A 403 -3.02 -13.18 8.01
CA GLU A 403 -3.64 -12.02 8.68
C GLU A 403 -5.15 -12.19 8.83
N MET A 404 -5.84 -12.75 7.81
CA MET A 404 -7.28 -13.04 7.88
C MET A 404 -7.61 -14.10 8.95
N PHE A 405 -6.90 -15.23 8.97
CA PHE A 405 -7.09 -16.26 9.99
C PHE A 405 -6.83 -15.71 11.40
N LYS A 406 -5.78 -14.89 11.56
CA LYS A 406 -5.48 -14.23 12.84
C LYS A 406 -6.64 -13.34 13.28
N SER A 407 -7.16 -12.48 12.39
CA SER A 407 -8.29 -11.61 12.70
C SER A 407 -9.56 -12.40 13.07
N LEU A 408 -9.85 -13.49 12.34
CA LEU A 408 -10.98 -14.36 12.65
C LEU A 408 -10.83 -15.03 14.01
N ALA A 409 -9.63 -15.54 14.34
CA ALA A 409 -9.35 -16.14 15.64
C ALA A 409 -9.55 -15.13 16.78
N ILE A 410 -9.07 -13.88 16.62
CA ILE A 410 -9.28 -12.81 17.59
C ILE A 410 -10.78 -12.56 17.81
N VAL A 411 -11.56 -12.46 16.73
CA VAL A 411 -13.02 -12.28 16.82
C VAL A 411 -13.68 -13.43 17.58
N CYS A 412 -13.37 -14.68 17.23
CA CYS A 412 -13.93 -15.84 17.92
C CYS A 412 -13.61 -15.84 19.43
N VAL A 413 -12.37 -15.50 19.79
CA VAL A 413 -11.92 -15.42 21.18
C VAL A 413 -12.65 -14.30 21.93
N LEU A 414 -12.79 -13.12 21.33
CA LEU A 414 -13.54 -12.00 21.90
C LEU A 414 -15.03 -12.33 22.07
N SER A 415 -15.64 -12.94 21.06
CA SER A 415 -17.05 -13.39 21.11
C SER A 415 -17.27 -14.42 22.21
N TYR A 416 -16.35 -15.38 22.38
CA TYR A 416 -16.42 -16.37 23.45
C TYR A 416 -16.33 -15.72 24.84
N VAL A 417 -15.41 -14.78 25.04
CA VAL A 417 -15.29 -14.05 26.32
C VAL A 417 -16.53 -13.20 26.60
N GLY A 418 -17.06 -12.52 25.58
CA GLY A 418 -18.31 -11.76 25.69
C GLY A 418 -19.50 -12.65 26.05
N TYR A 419 -19.68 -13.78 25.35
CA TYR A 419 -20.72 -14.76 25.64
C TYR A 419 -20.62 -15.32 27.07
N LYS A 420 -19.42 -15.74 27.48
CA LYS A 420 -19.17 -16.26 28.84
C LYS A 420 -19.43 -15.19 29.91
N PHE A 421 -19.10 -13.94 29.63
CA PHE A 421 -19.40 -12.83 30.53
C PHE A 421 -20.90 -12.59 30.66
N LEU A 422 -21.65 -12.60 29.57
CA LEU A 422 -23.10 -12.39 29.58
C LEU A 422 -23.82 -13.48 30.38
N ILE A 423 -23.48 -14.75 30.16
CA ILE A 423 -24.06 -15.86 30.93
C ILE A 423 -23.70 -15.76 32.41
N GLY A 424 -22.44 -15.43 32.72
CA GLY A 424 -21.97 -15.30 34.10
C GLY A 424 -22.63 -14.16 34.88
N ASN A 425 -23.13 -13.12 34.20
CA ASN A 425 -23.83 -11.99 34.81
C ASN A 425 -25.33 -11.96 34.46
N TYR A 426 -25.88 -13.06 33.95
CA TYR A 426 -27.26 -13.12 33.46
C TYR A 426 -28.28 -12.70 34.53
N ASN A 427 -28.11 -13.22 35.76
CA ASN A 427 -28.99 -12.90 36.89
C ASN A 427 -28.89 -11.41 37.29
N ASP A 428 -27.69 -10.85 37.28
CA ASP A 428 -27.47 -9.43 37.60
C ASP A 428 -28.10 -8.51 36.54
N ILE A 429 -28.03 -8.92 35.26
CA ILE A 429 -28.64 -8.19 34.14
C ILE A 429 -30.17 -8.24 34.23
N LEU A 430 -30.77 -9.40 34.53
CA LEU A 430 -32.22 -9.52 34.72
C LEU A 430 -32.72 -8.71 35.92
N ASN A 431 -31.91 -8.63 36.98
CA ASN A 431 -32.24 -7.85 38.16
C ASN A 431 -32.28 -6.34 37.92
N PHE A 432 -31.79 -5.82 36.78
CA PHE A 432 -31.95 -4.40 36.44
C PHE A 432 -33.41 -3.95 36.37
N ALA A 433 -34.35 -4.84 36.06
CA ALA A 433 -35.77 -4.53 36.05
C ALA A 433 -36.34 -4.22 37.46
N ASN A 434 -35.64 -4.63 38.52
CA ASN A 434 -36.10 -4.55 39.91
C ASN A 434 -35.32 -3.55 40.77
N ILE A 435 -34.38 -2.80 40.18
CA ILE A 435 -33.51 -1.86 40.89
C ILE A 435 -34.00 -0.41 40.67
N ARG A 436 -33.86 0.44 41.71
CA ARG A 436 -34.16 1.87 41.61
C ARG A 436 -33.29 2.56 40.55
N ILE A 437 -33.87 3.48 39.79
CA ILE A 437 -33.25 4.19 38.66
C ILE A 437 -31.88 4.80 39.01
N GLU A 438 -31.71 5.32 40.23
CA GLU A 438 -30.46 5.95 40.66
C GLU A 438 -29.30 4.94 40.78
N ALA A 439 -29.60 3.69 41.10
CA ALA A 439 -28.60 2.63 41.24
C ALA A 439 -28.30 1.89 39.92
N VAL A 440 -29.21 1.94 38.93
CA VAL A 440 -29.04 1.28 37.63
C VAL A 440 -27.75 1.74 36.95
N THR A 441 -27.47 3.05 36.93
CA THR A 441 -26.27 3.61 36.29
C THR A 441 -24.97 3.08 36.91
N PHE A 442 -24.93 2.91 38.24
CA PHE A 442 -23.75 2.41 38.93
C PHE A 442 -23.47 0.93 38.60
N TYR A 443 -24.49 0.07 38.67
CA TYR A 443 -24.32 -1.35 38.37
C TYR A 443 -24.06 -1.60 36.87
N MET A 444 -24.72 -0.86 35.99
CA MET A 444 -24.48 -0.90 34.54
C MET A 444 -23.05 -0.44 34.20
N GLY A 445 -22.57 0.62 34.84
CA GLY A 445 -21.19 1.08 34.73
C GLY A 445 -20.19 0.03 35.20
N LYS A 446 -20.45 -0.62 36.35
CA LYS A 446 -19.60 -1.69 36.90
C LYS A 446 -19.50 -2.90 35.97
N LEU A 447 -20.62 -3.37 35.41
CA LEU A 447 -20.62 -4.47 34.43
C LEU A 447 -19.88 -4.09 33.16
N THR A 448 -20.11 -2.87 32.66
CA THR A 448 -19.42 -2.35 31.46
C THR A 448 -17.92 -2.32 31.68
N VAL A 449 -17.44 -1.68 32.74
CA VAL A 449 -16.00 -1.61 33.04
C VAL A 449 -15.40 -3.00 33.24
N SER A 450 -16.10 -3.92 33.91
CA SER A 450 -15.63 -5.30 34.11
C SER A 450 -15.45 -6.06 32.79
N LEU A 451 -16.40 -5.95 31.87
CA LEU A 451 -16.33 -6.56 30.54
C LEU A 451 -15.17 -5.97 29.72
N PHE A 452 -15.11 -4.64 29.64
CA PHE A 452 -14.07 -3.92 28.91
C PHE A 452 -12.67 -4.21 29.47
N PHE A 453 -12.53 -4.38 30.79
CA PHE A 453 -11.26 -4.73 31.43
C PHE A 453 -10.81 -6.15 31.05
N LYS A 454 -11.71 -7.14 31.09
CA LYS A 454 -11.42 -8.51 30.65
C LYS A 454 -11.01 -8.58 29.18
N ILE A 455 -11.73 -7.85 28.32
CA ILE A 455 -11.41 -7.75 26.89
C ILE A 455 -10.06 -7.05 26.69
N SER A 456 -9.79 -5.95 27.39
CA SER A 456 -8.53 -5.21 27.30
C SER A 456 -7.33 -6.08 27.68
N LEU A 457 -7.44 -6.85 28.77
CA LEU A 457 -6.37 -7.76 29.21
C LEU A 457 -6.08 -8.83 28.15
N LEU A 458 -7.12 -9.44 27.59
CA LEU A 458 -7.00 -10.42 26.52
C LEU A 458 -6.36 -9.82 25.26
N MET A 459 -6.79 -8.63 24.87
CA MET A 459 -6.22 -7.90 23.73
C MET A 459 -4.74 -7.57 23.94
N ILE A 460 -4.31 -7.27 25.16
CA ILE A 460 -2.89 -7.05 25.47
C ILE A 460 -2.08 -8.33 25.26
N VAL A 461 -2.57 -9.48 25.73
CA VAL A 461 -1.88 -10.77 25.53
C VAL A 461 -1.73 -11.07 24.04
N ILE A 462 -2.81 -10.91 23.27
CA ILE A 462 -2.82 -11.11 21.81
C ILE A 462 -1.86 -10.12 21.13
N ALA A 463 -1.88 -8.86 21.53
CA ALA A 463 -1.07 -7.81 20.94
C ALA A 463 0.44 -8.01 21.20
N ILE A 464 0.82 -8.49 22.38
CA ILE A 464 2.21 -8.84 22.69
C ILE A 464 2.68 -9.99 21.79
N ALA A 465 1.85 -11.03 21.61
CA ALA A 465 2.17 -12.14 20.72
C ALA A 465 2.30 -11.67 19.25
N ASP A 466 1.38 -10.82 18.78
CA ASP A 466 1.44 -10.25 17.44
C ASP A 466 2.70 -9.41 17.22
N PHE A 467 3.08 -8.58 18.19
CA PHE A 467 4.28 -7.77 18.09
C PHE A 467 5.55 -8.61 18.07
N ALA A 468 5.63 -9.68 18.87
CA ALA A 468 6.75 -10.61 18.82
C ALA A 468 6.89 -11.26 17.43
N PHE A 469 5.76 -11.67 16.83
CA PHE A 469 5.72 -12.19 15.46
C PHE A 469 6.16 -11.15 14.43
N GLN A 470 5.58 -9.94 14.47
CA GLN A 470 5.91 -8.86 13.54
C GLN A 470 7.37 -8.40 13.65
N LYS A 471 7.94 -8.37 14.86
CA LYS A 471 9.35 -8.06 15.09
C LYS A 471 10.27 -9.12 14.46
N ARG A 472 9.93 -10.40 14.61
CA ARG A 472 10.66 -11.51 13.95
C ARG A 472 10.55 -11.44 12.43
N GLN A 473 9.35 -11.20 11.91
CA GLN A 473 9.12 -11.08 10.47
C GLN A 473 9.88 -9.90 9.88
N HIS A 474 9.85 -8.73 10.52
CA HIS A 474 10.60 -7.56 10.08
C HIS A 474 12.12 -7.82 10.05
N LYS A 475 12.66 -8.55 11.03
CA LYS A 475 14.07 -8.97 11.01
C LYS A 475 14.37 -9.89 9.83
N LYS A 476 13.45 -10.78 9.47
CA LYS A 476 13.56 -11.67 8.31
C LYS A 476 13.50 -10.89 6.99
N ASP A 477 12.59 -9.93 6.87
CA ASP A 477 12.41 -9.10 5.67
C ASP A 477 13.66 -8.24 5.36
N LEU A 478 14.42 -7.85 6.39
CA LEU A 478 15.64 -7.05 6.24
C LEU A 478 16.87 -7.87 5.81
N ARG A 479 16.83 -9.21 5.82
CA ARG A 479 17.98 -10.06 5.46
C ARG A 479 18.54 -9.73 4.09
N MET A 480 19.82 -10.02 3.88
CA MET A 480 20.57 -9.70 2.67
C MET A 480 21.04 -10.98 1.98
N SER A 481 21.24 -10.90 0.67
CA SER A 481 22.00 -11.91 -0.06
C SER A 481 23.50 -11.60 0.03
N LYS A 482 24.35 -12.60 -0.18
CA LYS A 482 25.82 -12.40 -0.21
C LYS A 482 26.25 -11.39 -1.29
N GLN A 483 25.53 -11.33 -2.41
CA GLN A 483 25.76 -10.33 -3.46
C GLN A 483 25.37 -8.92 -3.02
N GLU A 484 24.20 -8.73 -2.39
CA GLU A 484 23.76 -7.43 -1.86
C GLU A 484 24.79 -6.87 -0.87
N ILE A 485 25.36 -7.70 0.01
CA ILE A 485 26.39 -7.28 0.97
C ILE A 485 27.66 -6.84 0.25
N LYS A 486 28.13 -7.62 -0.74
CA LYS A 486 29.33 -7.29 -1.51
C LYS A 486 29.18 -5.98 -2.28
N GLU A 487 28.00 -5.71 -2.83
CA GLU A 487 27.68 -4.44 -3.49
C GLU A 487 27.63 -3.27 -2.50
N GLU A 488 27.05 -3.47 -1.31
CA GLU A 488 26.99 -2.44 -0.28
C GLU A 488 28.41 -2.07 0.22
N PHE A 489 29.30 -3.05 0.39
CA PHE A 489 30.72 -2.82 0.69
C PHE A 489 31.41 -2.02 -0.42
N LYS A 490 31.20 -2.37 -1.70
CA LYS A 490 31.73 -1.61 -2.83
C LYS A 490 31.23 -0.16 -2.86
N GLN A 491 29.95 0.08 -2.53
CA GLN A 491 29.40 1.44 -2.46
C GLN A 491 29.94 2.25 -1.28
N MET A 492 30.29 1.60 -0.16
CA MET A 492 30.86 2.28 1.00
C MET A 492 32.34 2.63 0.83
N GLU A 493 33.14 1.73 0.25
CA GLU A 493 34.57 1.96 0.01
C GLU A 493 34.83 2.77 -1.28
N GLY A 494 33.84 2.84 -2.17
CA GLY A 494 33.95 3.44 -3.49
C GLY A 494 34.66 2.49 -4.46
N ASP A 495 34.34 2.60 -5.76
CA ASP A 495 35.01 1.77 -6.78
C ASP A 495 36.51 2.12 -6.84
N PRO A 496 37.42 1.16 -6.60
CA PRO A 496 38.86 1.37 -6.68
C PRO A 496 39.30 2.01 -8.01
N LEU A 497 38.61 1.70 -9.11
CA LEU A 497 38.87 2.26 -10.43
C LEU A 497 38.53 3.75 -10.50
N ILE A 498 37.45 4.16 -9.83
CA ILE A 498 37.03 5.57 -9.78
C ILE A 498 38.01 6.38 -8.92
N LYS A 499 38.44 5.85 -7.77
CA LYS A 499 39.45 6.50 -6.90
C LYS A 499 40.79 6.68 -7.62
N SER A 500 41.21 5.68 -8.40
CA SER A 500 42.41 5.77 -9.25
C SER A 500 42.27 6.84 -10.35
N LYS A 501 41.14 6.86 -11.08
CA LYS A 501 40.88 7.86 -12.13
C LYS A 501 40.82 9.29 -11.60
N ILE A 502 40.25 9.50 -10.41
CA ILE A 502 40.22 10.82 -9.76
C ILE A 502 41.65 11.29 -9.47
N LYS A 503 42.50 10.41 -8.92
CA LYS A 503 43.90 10.72 -8.61
C LYS A 503 44.72 11.01 -9.87
N GLU A 504 44.49 10.26 -10.95
CA GLU A 504 45.11 10.49 -12.26
C GLU A 504 44.70 11.84 -12.86
N LYS A 505 43.41 12.18 -12.83
CA LYS A 505 42.89 13.47 -13.32
C LYS A 505 43.38 14.65 -12.48
N GLN A 506 43.50 14.50 -11.16
CA GLN A 506 44.09 15.52 -10.30
C GLN A 506 45.56 15.78 -10.66
N ARG A 507 46.35 14.73 -10.91
CA ARG A 507 47.75 14.85 -11.33
C ARG A 507 47.90 15.54 -12.69
N SER A 508 47.04 15.22 -13.67
CA SER A 508 47.11 15.85 -14.99
C SER A 508 46.71 17.33 -14.96
N MET A 509 45.74 17.72 -14.12
CA MET A 509 45.36 19.13 -13.93
C MET A 509 46.47 19.94 -13.26
N ALA A 510 47.13 19.39 -12.24
CA ALA A 510 48.27 20.05 -11.58
C ALA A 510 49.44 20.27 -12.56
N MET A 511 49.75 19.26 -13.39
CA MET A 511 50.78 19.37 -14.42
C MET A 511 50.43 20.41 -15.49
N LYS A 512 49.16 20.53 -15.88
CA LYS A 512 48.72 21.54 -16.84
C LYS A 512 48.85 22.96 -16.30
N ARG A 513 48.53 23.19 -15.02
CA ARG A 513 48.71 24.50 -14.35
C ARG A 513 50.19 24.89 -14.29
N MET A 514 51.05 23.97 -13.83
CA MET A 514 52.51 24.21 -13.79
C MET A 514 53.07 24.60 -15.17
N MET A 515 52.62 23.94 -16.25
CA MET A 515 53.06 24.26 -17.61
C MET A 515 52.55 25.62 -18.12
N GLN A 516 51.41 26.10 -17.60
CA GLN A 516 50.87 27.42 -17.92
C GLN A 516 51.66 28.56 -17.27
N SER A 517 52.40 28.29 -16.19
CA SER A 517 53.25 29.29 -15.52
C SER A 517 54.63 29.45 -16.18
N VAL A 518 55.07 28.48 -16.99
CA VAL A 518 56.40 28.50 -17.64
C VAL A 518 56.64 29.77 -18.50
N PRO A 519 55.67 30.31 -19.27
CA PRO A 519 55.85 31.56 -20.03
C PRO A 519 56.23 32.78 -19.20
N ASP A 520 55.91 32.80 -17.90
CA ASP A 520 56.23 33.90 -16.99
C ASP A 520 57.67 33.79 -16.41
N ALA A 521 58.46 32.81 -16.85
CA ALA A 521 59.82 32.60 -16.36
C ALA A 521 60.80 33.64 -16.92
N THR A 522 61.68 34.12 -16.05
CA THR A 522 62.82 34.97 -16.42
C THR A 522 63.94 34.14 -17.04
N VAL A 523 64.16 32.91 -16.53
CA VAL A 523 65.17 31.98 -17.03
C VAL A 523 64.78 30.53 -16.76
N VAL A 524 65.19 29.61 -17.64
CA VAL A 524 65.11 28.17 -17.38
C VAL A 524 66.51 27.59 -17.22
N VAL A 525 66.80 27.04 -16.03
CA VAL A 525 68.05 26.35 -15.71
C VAL A 525 67.90 24.87 -16.02
N THR A 526 68.81 24.31 -16.80
CA THR A 526 68.69 22.94 -17.29
C THR A 526 69.89 22.08 -16.97
N ASN A 527 69.61 20.80 -16.74
CA ASN A 527 70.55 19.69 -16.89
C ASN A 527 70.12 18.93 -18.15
N PRO A 528 70.91 18.94 -19.24
CA PRO A 528 70.43 18.72 -20.62
C PRO A 528 69.48 17.56 -20.83
N THR A 529 69.70 16.43 -20.16
CA THR A 529 68.96 15.19 -20.35
C THR A 529 68.00 14.84 -19.23
N HIS A 530 68.03 15.53 -18.08
CA HIS A 530 67.34 15.06 -16.87
C HIS A 530 66.46 16.09 -16.18
N PHE A 531 66.83 17.37 -16.12
CA PHE A 531 66.10 18.36 -15.30
C PHE A 531 65.95 19.70 -16.02
N ALA A 532 64.79 20.33 -15.81
CA ALA A 532 64.55 21.73 -16.17
C ALA A 532 63.80 22.41 -15.03
N VAL A 533 64.31 23.56 -14.59
CA VAL A 533 63.72 24.39 -13.55
C VAL A 533 63.55 25.80 -14.10
N ALA A 534 62.32 26.28 -14.13
CA ALA A 534 61.96 27.63 -14.56
C ALA A 534 61.88 28.54 -13.34
N ILE A 535 62.58 29.67 -13.41
CA ILE A 535 62.71 30.64 -12.33
C ILE A 535 62.12 31.97 -12.81
N ARG A 536 61.28 32.59 -11.98
CA ARG A 536 60.81 33.96 -12.16
C ARG A 536 61.51 34.87 -11.17
N TYR A 537 61.89 36.05 -11.65
CA TYR A 537 62.38 37.14 -10.82
C TYR A 537 62.00 38.46 -11.48
N ASP A 538 61.17 39.23 -10.78
CA ASP A 538 60.85 40.63 -11.09
C ASP A 538 61.36 41.53 -9.95
N GLU A 539 62.34 42.39 -10.25
CA GLU A 539 62.98 43.30 -9.29
C GLU A 539 61.99 44.27 -8.59
N LYS A 540 60.79 44.48 -9.16
CA LYS A 540 59.77 45.37 -8.58
C LYS A 540 58.77 44.65 -7.67
N VAL A 541 58.68 43.33 -7.76
CA VAL A 541 57.59 42.53 -7.17
C VAL A 541 58.11 41.44 -6.26
N ASP A 542 59.20 40.76 -6.63
CA ASP A 542 59.72 39.59 -5.94
C ASP A 542 60.88 39.99 -5.01
N GLY A 543 60.81 39.60 -3.72
CA GLY A 543 61.92 39.80 -2.76
C GLY A 543 63.10 38.85 -2.99
N ALA A 544 62.83 37.71 -3.64
CA ALA A 544 63.81 36.71 -4.05
C ALA A 544 63.28 35.94 -5.28
N PRO A 545 64.16 35.31 -6.11
CA PRO A 545 63.70 34.52 -7.24
C PRO A 545 62.85 33.31 -6.80
N ILE A 546 61.78 33.02 -7.55
CA ILE A 546 60.80 31.98 -7.25
C ILE A 546 60.84 30.89 -8.31
N VAL A 547 60.75 29.62 -7.90
CA VAL A 547 60.65 28.48 -8.82
C VAL A 547 59.20 28.30 -9.27
N ILE A 548 58.88 28.61 -10.52
CA ILE A 548 57.50 28.56 -11.03
C ILE A 548 57.15 27.25 -11.77
N ALA A 549 58.17 26.49 -12.18
CA ALA A 549 57.98 25.14 -12.72
C ALA A 549 59.26 24.32 -12.56
N LYS A 550 59.14 23.03 -12.23
CA LYS A 550 60.27 22.09 -12.25
C LYS A 550 59.83 20.75 -12.80
N GLY A 551 60.71 20.08 -13.55
CA GLY A 551 60.39 18.82 -14.19
C GLY A 551 61.60 17.95 -14.47
N ALA A 552 61.38 16.62 -14.43
CA ALA A 552 62.35 15.62 -14.83
C ALA A 552 61.95 14.93 -16.14
N ASP A 553 62.93 14.42 -16.88
CA ASP A 553 62.77 13.61 -18.10
C ASP A 553 61.78 14.23 -19.11
N TYR A 554 60.65 13.57 -19.39
CA TYR A 554 59.63 14.05 -20.32
C TYR A 554 59.08 15.43 -19.96
N VAL A 555 58.90 15.72 -18.67
CA VAL A 555 58.43 17.02 -18.18
C VAL A 555 59.48 18.10 -18.47
N SER A 556 60.77 17.76 -18.31
CA SER A 556 61.88 18.68 -18.60
C SER A 556 61.96 19.05 -20.07
N LEU A 557 61.70 18.10 -20.98
CA LEU A 557 61.65 18.35 -22.42
C LEU A 557 60.54 19.34 -22.76
N LYS A 558 59.37 19.17 -22.15
CA LYS A 558 58.21 20.03 -22.38
C LYS A 558 58.39 21.45 -21.83
N ILE A 559 59.03 21.60 -20.66
CA ILE A 559 59.39 22.92 -20.11
C ILE A 559 60.35 23.64 -21.07
N LYS A 560 61.37 22.95 -21.60
CA LYS A 560 62.30 23.52 -22.60
C LYS A 560 61.61 23.90 -23.90
N GLU A 561 60.63 23.11 -24.35
CA GLU A 561 59.84 23.38 -25.55
C GLU A 561 59.01 24.67 -25.39
N ILE A 562 58.29 24.80 -24.28
CA ILE A 562 57.48 26.00 -23.96
C ILE A 562 58.39 27.23 -23.77
N ALA A 563 59.53 27.07 -23.11
CA ALA A 563 60.52 28.15 -22.93
C ALA A 563 61.05 28.66 -24.28
N LYS A 564 61.37 27.75 -25.23
CA LYS A 564 61.76 28.14 -26.59
C LYS A 564 60.64 28.87 -27.34
N GLN A 565 59.40 28.40 -27.23
CA GLN A 565 58.24 29.02 -27.88
C GLN A 565 57.98 30.46 -27.37
N ASN A 566 58.27 30.73 -26.10
CA ASN A 566 58.07 32.04 -25.48
C ASN A 566 59.36 32.89 -25.41
N ASN A 567 60.43 32.49 -26.12
CA ASN A 567 61.73 33.18 -26.14
C ASN A 567 62.38 33.37 -24.75
N ILE A 568 62.13 32.46 -23.82
CA ILE A 568 62.77 32.47 -22.50
C ILE A 568 64.18 31.89 -22.62
N PRO A 569 65.21 32.58 -22.10
CA PRO A 569 66.59 32.08 -22.11
C PRO A 569 66.72 30.75 -21.36
N ILE A 570 67.37 29.78 -22.01
CA ILE A 570 67.68 28.48 -21.42
C ILE A 570 69.18 28.43 -21.14
N ILE A 571 69.53 28.32 -19.86
CA ILE A 571 70.93 28.28 -19.41
C ILE A 571 71.23 26.87 -18.89
N GLU A 572 72.34 26.30 -19.36
CA GLU A 572 72.79 25.00 -18.89
C GLU A 572 73.65 25.17 -17.63
N ASN A 573 73.19 24.62 -16.51
CA ASN A 573 73.96 24.54 -15.28
C ASN A 573 73.56 23.25 -14.53
N LYS A 574 74.32 22.16 -14.78
CA LYS A 574 73.97 20.82 -14.28
C LYS A 574 73.96 20.73 -12.75
N PRO A 575 74.93 21.31 -12.00
CA PRO A 575 74.90 21.32 -10.54
C PRO A 575 73.67 22.07 -9.99
N LEU A 576 73.41 23.28 -10.49
CA LEU A 576 72.32 24.11 -9.97
C LEU A 576 70.94 23.54 -10.32
N ALA A 577 70.74 23.04 -11.56
CA ALA A 577 69.47 22.44 -11.95
C ALA A 577 69.11 21.19 -11.11
N ARG A 578 70.10 20.38 -10.72
CA ARG A 578 69.90 19.22 -9.83
C ARG A 578 69.53 19.66 -8.42
N LEU A 579 70.22 20.69 -7.92
CA LEU A 579 70.02 21.20 -6.57
C LEU A 579 68.64 21.87 -6.44
N LEU A 580 68.28 22.75 -7.38
CA LEU A 580 66.98 23.41 -7.42
C LEU A 580 65.82 22.42 -7.58
N TYR A 581 65.98 21.38 -8.41
CA TYR A 581 64.93 20.36 -8.57
C TYR A 581 64.66 19.58 -7.26
N LYS A 582 65.71 19.33 -6.49
CA LYS A 582 65.66 18.50 -5.28
C LYS A 582 65.22 19.26 -4.03
N GLU A 583 65.69 20.50 -3.86
CA GLU A 583 65.58 21.22 -2.58
C GLU A 583 64.54 22.36 -2.57
N VAL A 584 64.01 22.78 -3.73
CA VAL A 584 63.06 23.91 -3.81
C VAL A 584 61.77 23.47 -4.49
N ASP A 585 60.61 23.63 -3.85
CA ASP A 585 59.31 23.29 -4.44
C ASP A 585 58.76 24.41 -5.34
N ILE A 586 57.69 24.08 -6.07
CA ILE A 586 57.07 25.02 -7.02
C ILE A 586 56.32 26.08 -6.22
N ASP A 587 56.41 27.33 -6.67
CA ASP A 587 55.91 28.55 -6.02
C ASP A 587 56.63 28.92 -4.71
N GLU A 588 57.82 28.36 -4.46
CA GLU A 588 58.69 28.72 -3.33
C GLU A 588 59.85 29.63 -3.75
N GLU A 589 60.24 30.53 -2.85
CA GLU A 589 61.44 31.34 -2.98
C GLU A 589 62.69 30.48 -2.84
N ILE A 590 63.72 30.81 -3.61
CA ILE A 590 64.99 30.08 -3.57
C ILE A 590 65.67 30.31 -2.21
N PRO A 591 66.28 29.29 -1.57
CA PRO A 591 67.01 29.47 -0.33
C PRO A 591 68.26 30.36 -0.49
N SER A 592 68.66 31.05 0.59
CA SER A 592 69.81 31.96 0.64
C SER A 592 71.12 31.33 0.12
N ASP A 593 71.30 30.04 0.37
CA ASP A 593 72.51 29.28 0.01
C ASP A 593 72.70 29.15 -1.51
N MET A 594 71.63 29.37 -2.30
CA MET A 594 71.63 29.25 -3.76
C MET A 594 71.54 30.61 -4.47
N TYR A 595 71.40 31.72 -3.72
CA TYR A 595 71.26 33.06 -4.30
C TYR A 595 72.42 33.46 -5.18
N GLN A 596 73.65 33.18 -4.78
CA GLN A 596 74.82 33.54 -5.56
C GLN A 596 74.81 32.86 -6.94
N ALA A 597 74.54 31.56 -6.98
CA ALA A 597 74.50 30.77 -8.21
C ALA A 597 73.32 31.17 -9.13
N VAL A 598 72.18 31.54 -8.56
CA VAL A 598 71.02 32.02 -9.33
C VAL A 598 71.22 33.45 -9.83
N ALA A 599 71.81 34.34 -9.01
CA ALA A 599 72.10 35.71 -9.39
C ALA A 599 73.12 35.78 -10.54
N GLU A 600 74.12 34.90 -10.57
CA GLU A 600 75.05 34.79 -11.70
C GLU A 600 74.32 34.45 -13.01
N ILE A 601 73.36 33.52 -12.97
CA ILE A 601 72.54 33.15 -14.14
C ILE A 601 71.62 34.29 -14.55
N LEU A 602 70.97 34.95 -13.60
CA LEU A 602 70.12 36.11 -13.90
C LEU A 602 70.95 37.25 -14.51
N ALA A 603 72.14 37.53 -13.98
CA ALA A 603 73.05 38.54 -14.53
C ALA A 603 73.46 38.23 -15.98
N ILE A 604 73.71 36.96 -16.31
CA ILE A 604 73.96 36.52 -17.69
C ILE A 604 72.73 36.80 -18.57
N VAL A 605 71.53 36.50 -18.08
CA VAL A 605 70.27 36.76 -18.82
C VAL A 605 70.02 38.25 -19.05
N TYR A 606 70.26 39.10 -18.05
CA TYR A 606 70.12 40.55 -18.20
C TYR A 606 71.14 41.13 -19.17
N LYS A 607 72.40 40.64 -19.16
CA LYS A 607 73.41 40.99 -20.18
C LYS A 607 73.00 40.56 -21.59
N LEU A 608 72.39 39.37 -21.73
CA LEU A 608 71.89 38.87 -23.02
C LEU A 608 70.68 39.66 -23.54
N LYS A 609 69.86 40.24 -22.64
CA LYS A 609 68.75 41.13 -23.01
C LYS A 609 69.22 42.55 -23.37
N TYR A 610 70.33 43.04 -22.80
CA TYR A 610 70.87 44.39 -23.07
C TYR A 610 71.75 44.47 -24.33
N ASN A 611 72.29 43.34 -24.80
CA ASN A 611 73.10 43.22 -26.03
C ASN A 611 72.29 42.77 -27.27
N LYS A 612 70.97 42.77 -27.17
CA LYS A 612 70.02 42.67 -28.28
C LYS A 612 69.31 44.00 -28.42
#